data_AF-A0A196SDW3-F1
#
_entry.id   AF-A0A196SDW3-F1
#
_cell.length_a   1.000
_cell.length_b   1.000
_cell.length_c   1.000
_cell.angle_alpha   90.00
_cell.angle_beta   90.00
_cell.angle_gamma   90.00
#
_symmetry.space_group_name_H-M   'P 1'
#
loop_
_entity.id
_entity.type
_entity.pdbx_description
1 polymer ?
#
loop_
_entity_poly.entity_id
_entity_poly.type
_entity_poly.pdbx_seq_one_letter_code
_entity_poly.pdbx_strand_id
1 'polypeptide(L)'
;MDSVANYSVYVSLGCPESITREDALSLFQRDSIAIPVTVLQFQDPQAHAQNPLRFLRIQQHYAFILSELFEHRHHSHVIILEDDLQLSPSLLDFFQQTASLFEEDPSIACVSAFNDNALGETPDRLRLHRASSFPNLGLLFSARTYFLLWANQPLHVTTNGWDHWLRIRVRSLGMDCVFPSLPRVRHLESANSTTAHGVLGKKLAKYPMDEDGPVDLGDVRYVVKEAYERSIVEMVTEEVVEVTKNWDEELEGASLEYSAGKNVLVMLEKDDLRRTRIMNNRVIVVPFVREQYPRVAKQLRLFASPRGFFNGVLSIPVSSNEVLLVDRRRAAALLPAQLAVAPNPTGVLVKAEKGIPCSAACASYQRGYGCNDVQMEFVNDCNKMKEAFPCERGCWNEVGNDIPAYVESGEQYGGMCLVSTDSFPLCDSANKGTQRLCMCVREDSIVDYGIKTPVVKVPKKKGNSTEKLRVVSRK
;
A
#
# COMPACT_ATOMS: atom_id res chain seq x y z
N MET A 1 19.78 7.04 26.96
CA MET A 1 20.07 5.60 27.19
C MET A 1 19.04 4.95 28.11
N ASP A 2 18.39 5.70 29.00
CA ASP A 2 17.38 5.16 29.93
C ASP A 2 16.14 4.53 29.27
N SER A 3 15.76 4.94 28.05
CA SER A 3 14.58 4.36 27.37
C SER A 3 14.80 2.95 26.83
N VAL A 4 16.02 2.62 26.35
CA VAL A 4 16.33 1.30 25.76
C VAL A 4 16.25 0.18 26.80
N ALA A 5 16.52 0.49 28.07
CA ALA A 5 16.44 -0.46 29.17
C ALA A 5 15.02 -1.04 29.39
N ASN A 6 13.99 -0.36 28.88
CA ASN A 6 12.60 -0.85 28.94
C ASN A 6 12.27 -1.86 27.84
N TYR A 7 13.20 -2.16 26.93
CA TYR A 7 12.98 -3.05 25.78
C TYR A 7 13.77 -4.35 25.94
N SER A 8 13.10 -5.46 25.62
CA SER A 8 13.78 -6.74 25.36
C SER A 8 14.26 -6.77 23.91
N VAL A 9 15.55 -6.98 23.69
CA VAL A 9 16.13 -7.00 22.34
C VAL A 9 16.39 -8.42 21.85
N TYR A 10 15.85 -8.72 20.68
CA TYR A 10 15.97 -10.00 20.00
C TYR A 10 16.66 -9.82 18.65
N VAL A 11 17.57 -10.73 18.32
CA VAL A 11 18.15 -10.84 16.98
C VAL A 11 17.77 -12.20 16.42
N SER A 12 16.89 -12.22 15.42
CA SER A 12 16.42 -13.44 14.79
C SER A 12 17.12 -13.68 13.48
N LEU A 13 17.86 -14.79 13.39
CA LEU A 13 18.67 -15.15 12.22
C LEU A 13 17.83 -16.01 11.27
N GLY A 14 17.62 -15.51 10.05
CA GLY A 14 16.78 -16.17 9.03
C GLY A 14 17.51 -17.17 8.11
N CYS A 15 18.83 -17.03 8.01
CA CYS A 15 19.69 -17.86 7.14
C CYS A 15 20.72 -18.61 7.99
N PRO A 16 20.34 -19.74 8.64
CA PRO A 16 21.26 -20.51 9.48
C PRO A 16 22.49 -21.03 8.73
N GLU A 17 22.40 -21.16 7.40
CA GLU A 17 23.54 -21.53 6.55
C GLU A 17 24.58 -20.40 6.38
N SER A 18 24.24 -19.16 6.74
CA SER A 18 25.10 -17.98 6.56
C SER A 18 25.71 -17.48 7.87
N ILE A 19 24.93 -17.50 8.95
CA ILE A 19 25.37 -17.07 10.29
C ILE A 19 24.69 -17.95 11.33
N THR A 20 25.51 -18.57 12.19
CA THR A 20 25.01 -19.38 13.29
C THR A 20 24.73 -18.52 14.52
N ARG A 21 23.97 -19.08 15.46
CA ARG A 21 23.71 -18.46 16.75
C ARG A 21 25.01 -18.20 17.51
N GLU A 22 25.95 -19.14 17.46
CA GLU A 22 27.26 -19.04 18.10
C GLU A 22 28.09 -17.90 17.49
N ASP A 23 28.07 -17.77 16.16
CA ASP A 23 28.73 -16.66 15.46
C ASP A 23 28.17 -15.32 15.93
N ALA A 24 26.84 -15.16 15.94
CA ALA A 24 26.18 -13.93 16.37
C ALA A 24 26.48 -13.58 17.84
N LEU A 25 26.45 -14.56 18.74
CA LEU A 25 26.80 -14.36 20.15
C LEU A 25 28.26 -13.92 20.31
N SER A 26 29.18 -14.48 19.52
CA SER A 26 30.60 -14.08 19.55
C SER A 26 30.79 -12.62 19.10
N LEU A 27 30.03 -12.16 18.11
CA LEU A 27 30.05 -10.77 17.64
C LEU A 27 29.56 -9.81 18.73
N PHE A 28 28.44 -10.12 19.39
CA PHE A 28 27.90 -9.26 20.44
C PHE A 28 28.80 -9.18 21.67
N GLN A 29 29.50 -10.27 22.01
CA GLN A 29 30.51 -10.26 23.08
C GLN A 29 31.71 -9.38 22.71
N ARG A 30 32.20 -9.50 21.47
CA ARG A 30 33.34 -8.69 20.98
C ARG A 30 33.02 -7.20 21.01
N ASP A 31 31.82 -6.84 20.56
CA ASP A 31 31.43 -5.43 20.39
C ASP A 31 30.94 -4.79 21.71
N SER A 32 30.98 -5.53 22.83
CA SER A 32 30.66 -5.04 24.18
C SER A 32 29.31 -4.32 24.27
N ILE A 33 28.28 -4.89 23.66
CA ILE A 33 26.93 -4.31 23.64
C ILE A 33 26.39 -4.21 25.07
N ALA A 34 26.05 -2.99 25.50
CA ALA A 34 25.64 -2.68 26.88
C ALA A 34 24.23 -3.18 27.26
N ILE A 35 23.50 -3.78 26.32
CA ILE A 35 22.14 -4.27 26.52
C ILE A 35 22.06 -5.79 26.32
N PRO A 36 21.26 -6.52 27.12
CA PRO A 36 21.05 -7.95 26.91
C PRO A 36 20.38 -8.23 25.55
N VAL A 37 21.04 -9.04 24.71
CA VAL A 37 20.51 -9.47 23.40
C VAL A 37 20.20 -10.96 23.44
N THR A 38 18.97 -11.34 23.06
CA THR A 38 18.59 -12.74 22.87
C THR A 38 18.65 -13.11 21.39
N VAL A 39 19.51 -14.08 21.04
CA VAL A 39 19.59 -14.59 19.67
C VAL A 39 18.58 -15.73 19.46
N LEU A 40 17.73 -15.57 18.45
CA LEU A 40 16.80 -16.58 17.94
C LEU A 40 17.32 -17.12 16.62
N GLN A 41 17.17 -18.41 16.37
CA GLN A 41 17.56 -19.05 15.10
C GLN A 41 16.33 -19.67 14.45
N PHE A 42 15.97 -19.20 13.26
CA PHE A 42 14.92 -19.81 12.48
C PHE A 42 15.41 -21.13 11.87
N GLN A 43 14.66 -22.21 12.10
CA GLN A 43 14.91 -23.50 11.48
C GLN A 43 14.35 -23.51 10.06
N ASP A 44 15.08 -22.88 9.14
CA ASP A 44 14.63 -22.66 7.77
C ASP A 44 14.46 -24.00 7.00
N PRO A 45 13.23 -24.39 6.63
CA PRO A 45 12.97 -25.63 5.90
C PRO A 45 13.62 -25.68 4.51
N GLN A 46 14.00 -24.53 3.97
CA GLN A 46 14.56 -24.37 2.63
C GLN A 46 16.07 -24.04 2.64
N ALA A 47 16.75 -24.06 3.80
CA ALA A 47 18.18 -23.76 3.91
C ALA A 47 19.07 -24.57 2.95
N HIS A 48 18.65 -25.82 2.65
CA HIS A 48 19.39 -26.75 1.79
C HIS A 48 18.60 -27.14 0.52
N ALA A 49 17.52 -26.44 0.20
CA ALA A 49 16.80 -26.67 -1.04
C ALA A 49 17.65 -26.25 -2.25
N GLN A 50 17.61 -27.02 -3.35
CA GLN A 50 18.35 -26.69 -4.58
C GLN A 50 17.89 -25.36 -5.20
N ASN A 51 16.61 -25.02 -5.06
CA ASN A 51 16.00 -23.79 -5.58
C ASN A 51 15.09 -23.17 -4.51
N PRO A 52 15.64 -22.45 -3.52
CA PRO A 52 14.86 -21.89 -2.43
C PRO A 52 13.93 -20.78 -2.93
N LEU A 53 12.68 -20.81 -2.47
CA LEU A 53 11.69 -19.77 -2.72
C LEU A 53 11.94 -18.59 -1.77
N ARG A 54 12.79 -17.64 -2.19
CA ARG A 54 13.27 -16.53 -1.34
C ARG A 54 12.18 -15.78 -0.57
N PHE A 55 11.11 -15.36 -1.25
CA PHE A 55 10.01 -14.65 -0.58
C PHE A 55 9.30 -15.52 0.46
N LEU A 56 9.20 -16.83 0.20
CA LEU A 56 8.57 -17.76 1.15
C LEU A 56 9.42 -17.92 2.39
N ARG A 57 10.75 -18.01 2.24
CA ARG A 57 11.70 -18.06 3.37
C ARG A 57 11.55 -16.85 4.27
N ILE A 58 11.53 -15.64 3.70
CA ILE A 58 11.35 -14.39 4.44
C ILE A 58 10.00 -14.39 5.17
N GLN A 59 8.92 -14.77 4.48
CA GLN A 59 7.59 -14.79 5.07
C GLN A 59 7.45 -15.81 6.21
N GLN A 60 8.07 -16.98 6.09
CA GLN A 60 8.13 -18.00 7.14
C GLN A 60 8.96 -17.52 8.33
N HIS A 61 10.06 -16.81 8.08
CA HIS A 61 10.89 -16.23 9.13
C HIS A 61 10.14 -15.14 9.92
N TYR A 62 9.38 -14.26 9.24
CA TYR A 62 8.50 -13.28 9.90
C TYR A 62 7.46 -13.98 10.79
N ALA A 63 6.82 -15.05 10.30
CA ALA A 63 5.85 -15.81 11.07
C ALA A 63 6.48 -16.46 12.31
N PHE A 64 7.69 -17.02 12.19
CA PHE A 64 8.46 -17.54 13.31
C PHE A 64 8.76 -16.46 14.36
N ILE A 65 9.26 -15.29 13.93
CA ILE A 65 9.58 -14.18 14.84
C ILE A 65 8.33 -13.77 15.63
N LEU A 66 7.22 -13.55 14.93
CA LEU A 66 6.00 -13.05 15.56
C LEU A 66 5.37 -14.09 16.49
N SER A 67 5.35 -15.37 16.10
CA SER A 67 4.86 -16.46 16.97
C SER A 67 5.73 -16.61 18.23
N GLU A 68 7.06 -16.60 18.10
CA GLU A 68 7.96 -16.67 19.26
C GLU A 68 7.71 -15.50 20.22
N LEU A 69 7.60 -14.28 19.72
CA LEU A 69 7.50 -13.09 20.57
C LEU A 69 6.11 -12.91 21.19
N PHE A 70 5.02 -13.22 20.48
CA PHE A 70 3.66 -13.05 21.00
C PHE A 70 3.13 -14.28 21.74
N GLU A 71 3.38 -15.49 21.24
CA GLU A 71 2.79 -16.71 21.79
C GLU A 71 3.66 -17.36 22.86
N HIS A 72 4.99 -17.35 22.71
CA HIS A 72 5.90 -17.99 23.67
C HIS A 72 6.46 -17.02 24.70
N ARG A 73 6.75 -15.77 24.31
CA ARG A 73 7.26 -14.74 25.23
C ARG A 73 6.19 -13.80 25.78
N HIS A 74 4.97 -13.84 25.24
CA HIS A 74 3.83 -13.06 25.71
C HIS A 74 4.07 -11.53 25.73
N HIS A 75 4.84 -11.00 24.79
CA HIS A 75 5.00 -9.55 24.66
C HIS A 75 3.67 -8.91 24.25
N SER A 76 3.33 -7.76 24.85
CA SER A 76 2.12 -7.02 24.48
C SER A 76 2.28 -6.31 23.14
N HIS A 77 3.51 -5.88 22.83
CA HIS A 77 3.88 -5.13 21.64
C HIS A 77 5.24 -5.60 21.12
N VAL A 78 5.41 -5.59 19.80
CA VAL A 78 6.66 -5.98 19.14
C VAL A 78 7.00 -4.96 18.07
N ILE A 79 8.22 -4.44 18.13
CA ILE A 79 8.83 -3.63 17.06
C ILE A 79 9.70 -4.56 16.21
N ILE A 80 9.46 -4.57 14.90
CA ILE A 80 10.22 -5.33 13.91
C ILE A 80 11.08 -4.37 13.09
N LEU A 81 12.39 -4.60 13.10
CA LEU A 81 13.40 -3.85 12.34
C LEU A 81 14.20 -4.82 11.48
N GLU A 82 14.40 -4.47 10.21
CA GLU A 82 15.29 -5.21 9.29
C GLU A 82 16.75 -4.77 9.49
N ASP A 83 17.70 -5.63 9.13
CA ASP A 83 19.13 -5.45 9.39
C ASP A 83 19.79 -4.36 8.51
N ASP A 84 19.12 -3.94 7.45
CA ASP A 84 19.56 -2.87 6.55
C ASP A 84 18.89 -1.51 6.81
N LEU A 85 18.37 -1.29 8.03
CA LEU A 85 17.78 -0.02 8.43
C LEU A 85 18.74 0.83 9.28
N GLN A 86 18.92 2.08 8.86
CA GLN A 86 19.40 3.14 9.74
C GLN A 86 18.24 3.60 10.64
N LEU A 87 18.50 3.74 11.93
CA LEU A 87 17.50 4.09 12.94
C LEU A 87 17.63 5.56 13.36
N SER A 88 16.49 6.26 13.44
CA SER A 88 16.41 7.62 14.00
C SER A 88 16.63 7.61 15.51
N PRO A 89 17.27 8.67 16.07
CA PRO A 89 17.30 8.89 17.52
C PRO A 89 15.90 9.00 18.16
N SER A 90 14.88 9.40 17.39
CA SER A 90 13.50 9.58 17.84
C SER A 90 12.64 8.30 17.77
N LEU A 91 13.19 7.19 17.28
CA LEU A 91 12.42 5.99 16.90
C LEU A 91 11.61 5.40 18.06
N LEU A 92 12.24 5.27 19.23
CA LEU A 92 11.58 4.68 20.40
C LEU A 92 10.53 5.61 21.00
N ASP A 93 10.81 6.92 21.07
CA ASP A 93 9.84 7.92 21.51
C ASP A 93 8.59 7.90 20.62
N PHE A 94 8.79 7.80 19.30
CA PHE A 94 7.71 7.68 18.31
C PHE A 94 6.85 6.43 18.56
N PHE A 95 7.44 5.25 18.71
CA PHE A 95 6.67 4.03 18.96
C PHE A 95 5.99 4.03 20.33
N GLN A 96 6.65 4.56 21.37
CA GLN A 96 6.07 4.64 22.70
C GLN A 96 4.81 5.53 22.71
N GLN A 97 4.86 6.68 22.03
CA GLN A 97 3.73 7.62 21.97
C GLN A 97 2.60 7.15 21.05
N THR A 98 2.89 6.33 20.05
CA THR A 98 1.88 5.79 19.11
C THR A 98 1.32 4.44 19.54
N ALA A 99 1.91 3.76 20.53
CA ALA A 99 1.42 2.46 21.01
C ALA A 99 0.01 2.54 21.61
N SER A 100 -0.36 3.65 22.25
CA SER A 100 -1.71 3.84 22.81
C SER A 100 -2.81 3.81 21.74
N LEU A 101 -2.48 4.11 20.48
CA LEU A 101 -3.44 4.10 19.37
C LEU A 101 -4.09 2.73 19.14
N PHE A 102 -3.43 1.63 19.49
CA PHE A 102 -4.02 0.29 19.39
C PHE A 102 -5.19 0.07 20.35
N GLU A 103 -5.21 0.78 21.47
CA GLU A 103 -6.29 0.73 22.47
C GLU A 103 -7.41 1.72 22.12
N GLU A 104 -7.04 2.92 21.66
CA GLU A 104 -7.97 3.99 21.27
C GLU A 104 -8.79 3.64 20.02
N ASP A 105 -8.17 3.00 19.02
CA ASP A 105 -8.80 2.68 17.75
C ASP A 105 -8.57 1.22 17.34
N PRO A 106 -9.59 0.36 17.52
CA PRO A 106 -9.50 -1.05 17.17
C PRO A 106 -9.23 -1.34 15.69
N SER A 107 -9.38 -0.36 14.80
CA SER A 107 -9.14 -0.48 13.36
C SER A 107 -7.70 -0.16 12.94
N ILE A 108 -6.80 0.15 13.88
CA ILE A 108 -5.36 0.25 13.61
C ILE A 108 -4.70 -1.13 13.70
N ALA A 109 -4.07 -1.54 12.60
CA ALA A 109 -3.39 -2.82 12.43
C ALA A 109 -1.91 -2.76 12.82
N CYS A 110 -1.24 -1.65 12.53
CA CYS A 110 0.19 -1.46 12.80
C CYS A 110 0.58 0.02 12.85
N VAL A 111 1.78 0.31 13.35
CA VAL A 111 2.45 1.60 13.16
C VAL A 111 3.73 1.34 12.36
N SER A 112 3.96 2.10 11.29
CA SER A 112 5.17 2.05 10.47
C SER A 112 6.03 3.27 10.72
N ALA A 113 7.35 3.07 10.75
CA ALA A 113 8.34 4.11 10.94
C ALA A 113 8.77 4.78 9.61
N PHE A 114 8.12 4.46 8.49
CA PHE A 114 8.56 4.90 7.16
C PHE A 114 7.45 5.60 6.38
N ASN A 115 7.85 6.42 5.40
CA ASN A 115 6.95 7.10 4.46
C ASN A 115 7.47 6.95 3.04
N ASP A 116 6.77 6.16 2.21
CA ASP A 116 7.09 5.93 0.80
C ASP A 116 7.12 7.24 -0.03
N ASN A 117 6.37 8.26 0.41
CA ASN A 117 6.18 9.54 -0.28
C ASN A 117 7.03 10.69 0.30
N ALA A 118 7.94 10.42 1.25
CA ALA A 118 8.71 11.44 1.97
C ALA A 118 9.58 12.36 1.09
N LEU A 119 9.88 11.98 -0.16
CA LEU A 119 10.59 12.84 -1.13
C LEU A 119 9.69 13.89 -1.80
N GLY A 120 8.39 13.63 -1.84
CA GLY A 120 7.38 14.52 -2.42
C GLY A 120 6.74 15.44 -1.40
N GLU A 121 6.78 15.04 -0.13
CA GLU A 121 6.16 15.70 1.01
C GLU A 121 7.12 16.68 1.71
N THR A 122 6.60 17.80 2.22
CA THR A 122 7.36 18.68 3.12
C THR A 122 7.60 17.96 4.44
N PRO A 123 8.86 17.81 4.89
CA PRO A 123 9.17 17.19 6.17
C PRO A 123 8.47 17.85 7.35
N ASP A 124 7.70 17.05 8.10
CA ASP A 124 7.12 17.44 9.38
C ASP A 124 7.42 16.33 10.40
N ARG A 125 8.06 16.72 11.51
CA ARG A 125 8.46 15.81 12.58
C ARG A 125 7.29 15.34 13.43
N LEU A 126 6.19 16.06 13.48
CA LEU A 126 5.07 15.79 14.40
C LEU A 126 3.87 15.17 13.69
N ARG A 127 3.77 15.39 12.38
CA ARG A 127 2.65 14.90 11.58
C ARG A 127 2.68 13.39 11.39
N LEU A 128 1.52 12.79 11.58
CA LEU A 128 1.20 11.40 11.32
C LEU A 128 0.16 11.30 10.21
N HIS A 129 0.19 10.17 9.53
CA HIS A 129 -0.74 9.75 8.49
C HIS A 129 -1.36 8.41 8.86
N ARG A 130 -2.50 8.12 8.26
CA ARG A 130 -3.20 6.84 8.35
C ARG A 130 -3.42 6.30 6.94
N ALA A 131 -3.24 5.00 6.69
CA ALA A 131 -3.54 4.38 5.40
C ALA A 131 -3.69 2.86 5.43
N SER A 132 -4.53 2.33 4.54
CA SER A 132 -4.61 0.87 4.27
C SER A 132 -3.50 0.39 3.32
N SER A 133 -2.99 1.28 2.45
CA SER A 133 -1.83 1.02 1.58
C SER A 133 -0.54 1.57 2.19
N PHE A 134 -0.22 1.16 3.40
CA PHE A 134 0.84 1.76 4.21
C PHE A 134 2.27 1.41 3.74
N PRO A 135 3.27 2.24 4.12
CA PRO A 135 4.69 1.95 3.92
C PRO A 135 5.14 0.83 4.85
N ASN A 136 5.90 -0.12 4.33
CA ASN A 136 6.35 -1.28 5.09
C ASN A 136 7.83 -1.11 5.43
N LEU A 137 8.20 -0.56 6.58
CA LEU A 137 9.54 -0.62 7.17
C LEU A 137 9.48 -0.11 8.62
N GLY A 138 10.13 -0.81 9.55
CA GLY A 138 10.08 -0.49 10.98
C GLY A 138 8.65 -0.55 11.52
N LEU A 139 8.17 -1.75 11.80
CA LEU A 139 6.76 -1.99 12.11
C LEU A 139 6.55 -2.28 13.59
N LEU A 140 5.53 -1.67 14.17
CA LEU A 140 5.01 -1.99 15.49
C LEU A 140 3.67 -2.72 15.34
N PHE A 141 3.57 -3.86 16.03
CA PHE A 141 2.34 -4.63 16.17
C PHE A 141 1.99 -4.79 17.66
N SER A 142 0.69 -4.92 17.96
CA SER A 142 0.21 -5.37 19.27
C SER A 142 -0.17 -6.85 19.22
N ALA A 143 -0.24 -7.51 20.38
CA ALA A 143 -0.65 -8.92 20.46
C ALA A 143 -2.02 -9.15 19.80
N ARG A 144 -2.96 -8.21 19.98
CA ARG A 144 -4.26 -8.26 19.32
C ARG A 144 -4.15 -8.25 17.80
N THR A 145 -3.35 -7.35 17.22
CA THR A 145 -3.22 -7.28 15.76
C THR A 145 -2.44 -8.46 15.19
N TYR A 146 -1.49 -9.01 15.95
CA TYR A 146 -0.85 -10.30 15.62
C TYR A 146 -1.88 -11.43 15.43
N PHE A 147 -2.74 -11.68 16.42
CA PHE A 147 -3.73 -12.78 16.34
C PHE A 147 -4.74 -12.59 15.21
N LEU A 148 -5.11 -11.35 14.88
CA LEU A 148 -6.05 -11.04 13.80
C LEU A 148 -5.43 -11.20 12.39
N LEU A 149 -4.16 -10.83 12.24
CA LEU A 149 -3.50 -10.73 10.95
C LEU A 149 -2.67 -11.98 10.64
N TRP A 150 -1.79 -12.36 11.57
CA TRP A 150 -0.64 -13.23 11.32
C TRP A 150 -0.83 -14.67 11.79
N ALA A 151 -1.53 -14.91 12.90
CA ALA A 151 -1.62 -16.25 13.51
C ALA A 151 -2.18 -17.33 12.56
N ASN A 152 -3.03 -16.95 11.60
CA ASN A 152 -3.62 -17.87 10.62
C ASN A 152 -3.12 -17.59 9.19
N GLN A 153 -1.95 -16.98 9.04
CA GLN A 153 -1.38 -16.68 7.73
C GLN A 153 -1.09 -17.98 6.95
N PRO A 154 -1.42 -18.07 5.65
CA PRO A 154 -0.97 -19.17 4.81
C PRO A 154 0.55 -19.11 4.59
N LEU A 155 1.28 -20.17 4.97
CA LEU A 155 2.76 -20.23 4.96
C LEU A 155 3.37 -21.09 3.85
N HIS A 156 2.58 -21.50 2.87
CA HIS A 156 3.02 -22.37 1.78
C HIS A 156 3.11 -21.66 0.42
N VAL A 157 2.73 -20.39 0.33
CA VAL A 157 2.63 -19.65 -0.94
C VAL A 157 2.95 -18.18 -0.78
N THR A 158 3.74 -17.65 -1.70
CA THR A 158 3.86 -16.20 -1.90
C THR A 158 4.28 -15.87 -3.33
N THR A 159 3.67 -14.85 -3.94
CA THR A 159 4.08 -14.31 -5.25
C THR A 159 5.14 -13.24 -5.12
N ASN A 160 4.92 -12.31 -4.18
CA ASN A 160 5.60 -11.02 -4.14
C ASN A 160 5.98 -10.55 -2.73
N GLY A 161 5.93 -11.44 -1.73
CA GLY A 161 6.38 -11.16 -0.37
C GLY A 161 5.26 -11.04 0.65
N TRP A 162 5.63 -11.17 1.93
CA TRP A 162 4.72 -11.04 3.08
C TRP A 162 4.07 -9.65 3.16
N ASP A 163 4.79 -8.64 2.70
CA ASP A 163 4.47 -7.23 2.88
C ASP A 163 3.31 -6.81 1.94
N HIS A 164 3.24 -7.39 0.75
CA HIS A 164 2.10 -7.29 -0.17
C HIS A 164 0.87 -8.00 0.37
N TRP A 165 1.03 -9.23 0.89
CA TRP A 165 -0.07 -9.96 1.53
C TRP A 165 -0.64 -9.18 2.71
N LEU A 166 0.22 -8.62 3.57
CA LEU A 166 -0.20 -7.89 4.75
C LEU A 166 -1.07 -6.70 4.38
N ARG A 167 -0.69 -5.90 3.36
CA ARG A 167 -1.50 -4.76 2.90
C ARG A 167 -2.89 -5.19 2.43
N ILE A 168 -2.99 -6.30 1.68
CA ILE A 168 -4.29 -6.85 1.25
C ILE A 168 -5.09 -7.34 2.46
N ARG A 169 -4.45 -8.05 3.38
CA ARG A 169 -5.09 -8.57 4.60
C ARG A 169 -5.65 -7.43 5.45
N VAL A 170 -4.83 -6.44 5.76
CA VAL A 170 -5.20 -5.23 6.53
C VAL A 170 -6.40 -4.53 5.88
N ARG A 171 -6.32 -4.24 4.57
CA ARG A 171 -7.45 -3.65 3.83
C ARG A 171 -8.71 -4.53 3.87
N SER A 172 -8.57 -5.85 3.71
CA SER A 172 -9.70 -6.79 3.69
C SER A 172 -10.44 -6.91 5.03
N LEU A 173 -9.84 -6.43 6.12
CA LEU A 173 -10.43 -6.35 7.44
C LEU A 173 -10.93 -4.93 7.77
N GLY A 174 -10.85 -3.98 6.83
CA GLY A 174 -11.21 -2.58 7.06
C GLY A 174 -10.31 -1.87 8.05
N MET A 175 -9.06 -2.33 8.16
CA MET A 175 -8.04 -1.79 9.06
C MET A 175 -7.03 -0.94 8.27
N ASP A 176 -6.26 -0.13 9.00
CA ASP A 176 -5.20 0.74 8.46
C ASP A 176 -3.94 0.66 9.33
N CYS A 177 -2.83 1.23 8.85
CA CYS A 177 -1.69 1.52 9.70
C CYS A 177 -1.41 3.02 9.78
N VAL A 178 -0.76 3.43 10.87
CA VAL A 178 -0.29 4.80 11.10
C VAL A 178 1.17 4.91 10.72
N PHE A 179 1.60 6.04 10.16
CA PHE A 179 3.00 6.27 9.79
C PHE A 179 3.34 7.76 9.82
N PRO A 180 4.60 8.17 10.04
CA PRO A 180 4.96 9.57 10.16
C PRO A 180 5.09 10.26 8.79
N SER A 181 4.97 11.59 8.77
CA SER A 181 5.36 12.40 7.62
C SER A 181 6.87 12.30 7.37
N LEU A 182 7.70 12.62 8.38
CA LEU A 182 9.15 12.40 8.35
C LEU A 182 9.51 11.01 8.90
N PRO A 183 10.12 10.11 8.09
CA PRO A 183 10.50 8.77 8.52
C PRO A 183 11.38 8.72 9.78
N ARG A 184 11.23 7.65 10.57
CA ARG A 184 12.10 7.31 11.72
C ARG A 184 13.10 6.21 11.40
N VAL A 185 13.04 5.66 10.19
CA VAL A 185 14.03 4.74 9.66
C VAL A 185 14.40 5.14 8.24
N ARG A 186 15.61 4.77 7.80
CA ARG A 186 16.07 4.92 6.41
C ARG A 186 16.68 3.61 5.95
N HIS A 187 16.24 3.12 4.80
CA HIS A 187 16.81 1.90 4.22
C HIS A 187 18.20 2.18 3.65
N LEU A 188 19.17 1.36 4.02
CA LEU A 188 20.56 1.44 3.57
C LEU A 188 20.76 0.66 2.26
N GLU A 189 21.69 1.08 1.41
CA GLU A 189 22.02 0.30 0.22
C GLU A 189 22.76 -0.98 0.64
N SER A 190 22.16 -2.15 0.40
CA SER A 190 22.81 -3.44 0.58
C SER A 190 22.95 -4.15 -0.76
N ALA A 191 24.15 -4.60 -1.10
CA ALA A 191 24.42 -5.40 -2.29
C ALA A 191 23.69 -6.76 -2.25
N ASN A 192 23.34 -7.24 -1.05
CA ASN A 192 22.68 -8.51 -0.81
C ASN A 192 21.15 -8.40 -0.68
N SER A 193 20.58 -7.20 -0.86
CA SER A 193 19.13 -7.00 -0.75
C SER A 193 18.38 -7.72 -1.87
N THR A 194 17.36 -8.50 -1.51
CA THR A 194 16.55 -9.28 -2.46
C THR A 194 15.70 -8.37 -3.36
N THR A 195 15.23 -7.23 -2.84
CA THR A 195 14.24 -6.36 -3.48
C THR A 195 14.72 -4.93 -3.68
N ALA A 196 15.60 -4.42 -2.80
CA ALA A 196 16.03 -3.03 -2.77
C ALA A 196 17.50 -2.86 -3.17
N HIS A 197 17.91 -3.43 -4.31
CA HIS A 197 19.24 -3.25 -4.88
C HIS A 197 19.26 -2.28 -6.08
N GLY A 198 20.46 -1.80 -6.43
CA GLY A 198 20.68 -0.96 -7.61
C GLY A 198 19.99 0.40 -7.52
N VAL A 199 19.19 0.77 -8.54
CA VAL A 199 18.57 2.11 -8.62
C VAL A 199 17.57 2.35 -7.48
N LEU A 200 16.82 1.32 -7.05
CA LEU A 200 15.85 1.45 -5.98
C LEU A 200 16.55 1.64 -4.62
N GLY A 201 17.54 0.80 -4.30
CA GLY A 201 18.35 0.94 -3.08
C GLY A 201 19.02 2.32 -2.97
N LYS A 202 19.66 2.78 -4.05
CA LYS A 202 20.26 4.14 -4.13
C LYS A 202 19.26 5.27 -3.97
N LYS A 203 18.00 5.05 -4.33
CA LYS A 203 16.92 6.02 -4.14
C LYS A 203 16.47 6.01 -2.68
N LEU A 204 16.23 4.83 -2.10
CA LEU A 204 15.78 4.68 -0.71
C LEU A 204 16.80 5.19 0.30
N ALA A 205 18.09 4.99 0.05
CA ALA A 205 19.18 5.54 0.87
C ALA A 205 19.24 7.08 0.90
N LYS A 206 18.48 7.77 0.03
CA LYS A 206 18.36 9.23 -0.01
C LYS A 206 17.07 9.75 0.62
N TYR A 207 16.22 8.88 1.17
CA TYR A 207 15.01 9.34 1.84
C TYR A 207 15.35 10.15 3.10
N PRO A 208 14.61 11.22 3.38
CA PRO A 208 14.80 11.95 4.62
C PRO A 208 14.43 11.05 5.81
N MET A 209 15.07 11.30 6.95
CA MET A 209 14.78 10.66 8.23
C MET A 209 14.99 11.70 9.32
N ASP A 210 14.23 11.60 10.40
CA ASP A 210 14.45 12.46 11.56
C ASP A 210 15.81 12.17 12.22
N GLU A 211 16.65 13.19 12.36
CA GLU A 211 17.98 13.12 12.94
C GLU A 211 18.15 14.05 14.16
N ASP A 212 17.09 14.78 14.53
CA ASP A 212 17.15 15.92 15.47
C ASP A 212 17.09 15.49 16.96
N GLY A 213 17.12 14.20 17.27
CA GLY A 213 17.06 13.69 18.65
C GLY A 213 15.66 13.30 19.13
N PRO A 214 15.41 13.32 20.46
CA PRO A 214 14.11 13.00 21.04
C PRO A 214 12.96 13.82 20.46
N VAL A 215 11.74 13.27 20.50
CA VAL A 215 10.54 13.93 19.97
C VAL A 215 9.34 13.77 20.90
N ASP A 216 8.55 14.84 21.03
CA ASP A 216 7.22 14.81 21.65
C ASP A 216 6.20 15.09 20.54
N LEU A 217 5.37 14.10 20.22
CA LEU A 217 4.34 14.15 19.19
C LEU A 217 3.08 14.89 19.66
N GLY A 218 2.94 15.15 20.96
CA GLY A 218 1.71 15.68 21.55
C GLY A 218 0.53 14.70 21.43
N ASP A 219 -0.67 15.22 21.20
CA ASP A 219 -1.87 14.39 21.03
C ASP A 219 -1.88 13.74 19.65
N VAL A 220 -1.75 12.41 19.62
CA VAL A 220 -1.77 11.61 18.39
C VAL A 220 -3.16 11.15 17.98
N ARG A 221 -4.23 11.43 18.75
CA ARG A 221 -5.57 10.90 18.47
C ARG A 221 -6.24 11.46 17.23
N TYR A 222 -5.67 12.49 16.60
CA TYR A 222 -6.17 13.01 15.32
C TYR A 222 -6.05 12.00 14.16
N VAL A 223 -5.24 10.93 14.30
CA VAL A 223 -5.19 9.81 13.33
C VAL A 223 -6.12 8.63 13.66
N VAL A 224 -6.92 8.73 14.72
CA VAL A 224 -8.06 7.82 14.93
C VAL A 224 -9.04 7.98 13.77
N LYS A 225 -9.61 6.86 13.31
CA LYS A 225 -10.33 6.77 12.03
C LYS A 225 -11.35 7.88 11.82
N GLU A 226 -12.25 8.10 12.78
CA GLU A 226 -13.34 9.07 12.66
C GLU A 226 -12.82 10.51 12.63
N ALA A 227 -11.77 10.81 13.42
CA ALA A 227 -11.14 12.13 13.45
C ALA A 227 -10.39 12.41 12.14
N TYR A 228 -9.67 11.42 11.63
CA TYR A 228 -8.91 11.53 10.40
C TYR A 228 -9.80 11.64 9.16
N GLU A 229 -10.89 10.89 9.10
CA GLU A 229 -11.88 11.00 8.04
C GLU A 229 -12.56 12.38 8.05
N ARG A 230 -12.97 12.85 9.24
CA ARG A 230 -13.57 14.17 9.40
C ARG A 230 -12.62 15.28 8.94
N SER A 231 -11.34 15.23 9.29
CA SER A 231 -10.39 16.27 8.90
C SER A 231 -10.21 16.36 7.37
N ILE A 232 -10.18 15.21 6.67
CA ILE A 232 -10.14 15.16 5.20
C ILE A 232 -11.40 15.79 4.60
N VAL A 233 -12.57 15.41 5.10
CA VAL A 233 -13.86 15.93 4.64
C VAL A 233 -13.92 17.45 4.87
N GLU A 234 -13.57 17.93 6.07
CA GLU A 234 -13.54 19.35 6.42
C GLU A 234 -12.59 20.18 5.53
N MET A 235 -11.55 19.60 4.94
CA MET A 235 -10.70 20.31 3.98
C MET A 235 -11.40 20.60 2.65
N VAL A 236 -12.45 19.85 2.28
CA VAL A 236 -13.07 19.87 0.94
C VAL A 236 -14.60 20.00 0.92
N THR A 237 -15.29 20.23 2.03
CA THR A 237 -16.78 20.18 2.12
C THR A 237 -17.58 21.28 1.40
N GLU A 238 -16.96 22.11 0.57
CA GLU A 238 -17.65 23.19 -0.13
C GLU A 238 -18.07 22.79 -1.55
N GLU A 239 -18.98 23.54 -2.19
CA GLU A 239 -19.39 23.21 -3.56
C GLU A 239 -18.36 23.69 -4.58
N VAL A 240 -17.98 22.88 -5.56
CA VAL A 240 -17.04 23.30 -6.60
C VAL A 240 -17.74 24.14 -7.66
N VAL A 241 -17.21 25.34 -7.91
CA VAL A 241 -17.64 26.30 -8.93
C VAL A 241 -16.50 26.49 -9.94
N GLU A 242 -16.85 26.65 -11.22
CA GLU A 242 -15.89 27.00 -12.25
C GLU A 242 -15.50 28.48 -12.12
N VAL A 243 -14.20 28.76 -11.97
CA VAL A 243 -13.69 30.13 -11.82
C VAL A 243 -12.63 30.39 -12.89
N THR A 244 -12.85 31.44 -13.68
CA THR A 244 -11.85 31.97 -14.59
C THR A 244 -10.82 32.75 -13.79
N LYS A 245 -9.65 32.14 -13.53
CA LYS A 245 -8.49 32.84 -12.96
C LYS A 245 -7.44 33.10 -14.03
N ASN A 246 -7.11 34.37 -14.21
CA ASN A 246 -5.83 34.76 -14.78
C ASN A 246 -4.79 34.52 -13.68
N TRP A 247 -4.06 33.42 -13.79
CA TRP A 247 -2.90 33.17 -12.93
C TRP A 247 -1.86 34.29 -13.10
N ASP A 248 -1.08 34.55 -12.05
CA ASP A 248 0.15 35.34 -12.16
C ASP A 248 1.01 34.77 -13.30
N GLU A 249 0.94 35.50 -14.42
CA GLU A 249 1.65 35.41 -15.70
C GLU A 249 1.82 33.99 -16.31
N GLU A 250 1.17 33.79 -17.48
CA GLU A 250 1.44 32.76 -18.51
C GLU A 250 0.66 31.42 -18.52
N LEU A 251 -0.61 31.34 -18.10
CA LEU A 251 -1.49 30.24 -18.55
C LEU A 251 -2.89 30.73 -18.93
N GLU A 252 -3.27 30.52 -20.20
CA GLU A 252 -4.67 30.46 -20.61
C GLU A 252 -5.30 29.14 -20.14
N GLY A 253 -6.40 29.20 -19.38
CA GLY A 253 -7.19 28.02 -18.99
C GLY A 253 -8.13 28.27 -17.80
N ALA A 254 -9.28 27.60 -17.77
CA ALA A 254 -10.20 27.63 -16.64
C ALA A 254 -9.76 26.64 -15.54
N SER A 255 -9.88 27.04 -14.27
CA SER A 255 -9.67 26.18 -13.10
C SER A 255 -10.99 26.00 -12.34
N LEU A 256 -11.16 24.88 -11.64
CA LEU A 256 -12.30 24.65 -10.77
C LEU A 256 -11.89 24.98 -9.31
N GLU A 257 -12.70 25.73 -8.59
CA GLU A 257 -12.47 26.09 -7.17
C GLU A 257 -13.65 25.67 -6.32
N TYR A 258 -13.44 25.44 -5.03
CA TYR A 258 -14.57 25.28 -4.10
C TYR A 258 -15.21 26.66 -3.83
N SER A 259 -16.43 26.68 -3.29
CA SER A 259 -17.22 27.90 -3.09
C SER A 259 -16.46 28.94 -2.26
N ALA A 260 -16.94 30.18 -2.28
CA ALA A 260 -16.28 31.28 -1.58
C ALA A 260 -16.30 31.03 -0.05
N GLY A 261 -15.17 30.53 0.49
CA GLY A 261 -15.00 30.23 1.91
C GLY A 261 -13.67 29.58 2.25
N LYS A 262 -13.22 28.63 1.41
CA LYS A 262 -11.93 27.93 1.57
C LYS A 262 -11.01 28.17 0.37
N ASN A 263 -9.71 28.30 0.63
CA ASN A 263 -8.66 28.45 -0.39
C ASN A 263 -8.38 27.12 -1.14
N VAL A 264 -9.42 26.41 -1.59
CA VAL A 264 -9.30 25.12 -2.28
C VAL A 264 -9.24 25.29 -3.79
N LEU A 265 -8.23 24.69 -4.41
CA LEU A 265 -8.00 24.68 -5.85
C LEU A 265 -8.04 23.25 -6.38
N VAL A 266 -8.73 23.02 -7.50
CA VAL A 266 -8.65 21.75 -8.22
C VAL A 266 -7.61 21.85 -9.33
N MET A 267 -6.63 20.93 -9.34
CA MET A 267 -5.69 20.74 -10.44
C MET A 267 -5.88 19.35 -11.04
N LEU A 268 -5.98 19.26 -12.36
CA LEU A 268 -6.13 18.01 -13.09
C LEU A 268 -4.77 17.34 -13.34
N GLU A 269 -4.77 16.05 -13.68
CA GLU A 269 -3.54 15.29 -13.93
C GLU A 269 -2.72 15.83 -15.11
N LYS A 270 -3.40 16.52 -16.03
CA LYS A 270 -2.80 17.16 -17.21
C LYS A 270 -2.07 18.46 -16.87
N ASP A 271 -2.42 19.11 -15.77
CA ASP A 271 -1.83 20.37 -15.33
C ASP A 271 -0.39 20.17 -14.82
N ASP A 272 0.36 21.26 -14.72
CA ASP A 272 1.71 21.24 -14.15
C ASP A 272 1.65 21.23 -12.61
N LEU A 273 1.55 20.02 -12.05
CA LEU A 273 1.46 19.81 -10.60
C LEU A 273 2.74 20.24 -9.85
N ARG A 274 3.85 20.55 -10.54
CA ARG A 274 5.05 21.10 -9.89
C ARG A 274 4.80 22.50 -9.32
N ARG A 275 3.80 23.21 -9.85
CA ARG A 275 3.40 24.55 -9.38
C ARG A 275 2.84 24.53 -7.95
N THR A 276 2.38 23.39 -7.45
CA THR A 276 1.97 23.22 -6.04
C THR A 276 3.05 23.64 -5.04
N ARG A 277 4.33 23.63 -5.44
CA ARG A 277 5.47 24.02 -4.59
C ARG A 277 5.67 25.52 -4.42
N ILE A 278 5.15 26.32 -5.37
CA ILE A 278 5.30 27.78 -5.39
C ILE A 278 4.01 28.52 -4.99
N MET A 279 2.88 27.81 -4.95
CA MET A 279 1.64 28.31 -4.36
C MET A 279 1.78 28.44 -2.85
N ASN A 280 0.93 29.25 -2.21
CA ASN A 280 0.95 29.43 -0.76
C ASN A 280 -0.43 29.32 -0.13
N ASN A 281 -0.51 28.61 1.00
CA ASN A 281 -1.68 28.50 1.86
C ASN A 281 -2.96 28.06 1.12
N ARG A 282 -2.83 27.04 0.26
CA ARG A 282 -3.94 26.41 -0.49
C ARG A 282 -4.18 24.98 -0.01
N VAL A 283 -5.43 24.53 -0.14
CA VAL A 283 -5.75 23.11 -0.26
C VAL A 283 -5.84 22.80 -1.75
N ILE A 284 -5.10 21.82 -2.26
CA ILE A 284 -5.04 21.52 -3.69
C ILE A 284 -5.57 20.11 -3.90
N VAL A 285 -6.76 20.00 -4.48
CA VAL A 285 -7.39 18.73 -4.83
C VAL A 285 -6.90 18.31 -6.21
N VAL A 286 -6.34 17.10 -6.31
CA VAL A 286 -5.89 16.48 -7.55
C VAL A 286 -6.70 15.22 -7.81
N PRO A 287 -7.82 15.30 -8.54
CA PRO A 287 -8.61 14.15 -8.93
C PRO A 287 -7.81 13.29 -9.91
N PHE A 288 -7.72 11.99 -9.66
CA PHE A 288 -7.05 11.06 -10.57
C PHE A 288 -7.71 9.69 -10.58
N VAL A 289 -7.41 8.88 -11.59
CA VAL A 289 -7.63 7.43 -11.53
C VAL A 289 -6.30 6.68 -11.49
N ARG A 290 -6.27 5.46 -10.96
CA ARG A 290 -5.04 4.65 -10.81
C ARG A 290 -4.22 4.54 -12.10
N GLU A 291 -4.88 4.50 -13.24
CA GLU A 291 -4.29 4.49 -14.59
C GLU A 291 -3.42 5.73 -14.88
N GLN A 292 -3.77 6.88 -14.29
CA GLN A 292 -3.08 8.16 -14.43
C GLN A 292 -2.00 8.37 -13.35
N TYR A 293 -2.01 7.57 -12.28
CA TYR A 293 -1.12 7.75 -11.13
C TYR A 293 0.36 7.86 -11.49
N PRO A 294 0.94 7.08 -12.43
CA PRO A 294 2.36 7.21 -12.77
C PRO A 294 2.77 8.62 -13.22
N ARG A 295 1.86 9.34 -13.91
CA ARG A 295 2.08 10.73 -14.32
C ARG A 295 2.05 11.67 -13.10
N VAL A 296 1.03 11.54 -12.26
CA VAL A 296 0.86 12.34 -11.04
C VAL A 296 2.06 12.15 -10.10
N ALA A 297 2.40 10.90 -9.80
CA ALA A 297 3.51 10.54 -8.93
C ALA A 297 4.85 11.12 -9.40
N LYS A 298 5.11 11.13 -10.71
CA LYS A 298 6.32 11.73 -11.27
C LYS A 298 6.40 13.23 -11.03
N GLN A 299 5.30 13.96 -11.24
CA GLN A 299 5.29 15.42 -11.07
C GLN A 299 5.46 15.84 -9.60
N LEU A 300 4.83 15.09 -8.69
CA LEU A 300 4.85 15.36 -7.25
C LEU A 300 6.00 14.68 -6.50
N ARG A 301 6.86 13.91 -7.20
CA ARG A 301 7.98 13.12 -6.63
C ARG A 301 7.55 12.05 -5.62
N LEU A 302 6.39 11.45 -5.84
CA LEU A 302 5.84 10.37 -5.01
C LEU A 302 6.42 9.00 -5.38
N PHE A 303 6.08 7.99 -4.59
CA PHE A 303 6.38 6.61 -4.94
C PHE A 303 5.66 6.17 -6.21
N ALA A 304 6.26 5.25 -6.97
CA ALA A 304 5.81 4.91 -8.32
C ALA A 304 4.46 4.15 -8.35
N SER A 305 4.16 3.41 -7.28
CA SER A 305 2.84 2.81 -7.04
C SER A 305 2.08 3.58 -5.95
N PRO A 306 0.74 3.54 -5.93
CA PRO A 306 -0.05 4.20 -4.88
C PRO A 306 0.30 3.66 -3.48
N ARG A 307 0.74 4.56 -2.60
CA ARG A 307 1.10 4.31 -1.20
C ARG A 307 0.56 5.44 -0.32
N GLY A 308 0.24 5.15 0.93
CA GLY A 308 -0.26 6.12 1.90
C GLY A 308 -1.71 6.57 1.72
N PHE A 309 -2.52 5.88 0.91
CA PHE A 309 -3.91 6.25 0.68
C PHE A 309 -4.86 5.73 1.78
N PHE A 310 -5.67 6.61 2.33
CA PHE A 310 -6.80 6.33 3.21
C PHE A 310 -8.10 6.61 2.48
N ASN A 311 -8.97 5.60 2.38
CA ASN A 311 -10.27 5.70 1.68
C ASN A 311 -10.21 6.37 0.29
N GLY A 312 -9.13 6.14 -0.46
CA GLY A 312 -8.94 6.72 -1.80
C GLY A 312 -8.33 8.12 -1.81
N VAL A 313 -7.92 8.66 -0.67
CA VAL A 313 -7.26 9.97 -0.56
C VAL A 313 -5.84 9.81 -0.04
N LEU A 314 -4.89 10.49 -0.69
CA LEU A 314 -3.55 10.73 -0.14
C LEU A 314 -3.44 12.23 0.16
N SER A 315 -3.22 12.55 1.43
CA SER A 315 -3.02 13.92 1.92
C SER A 315 -1.53 14.14 2.17
N ILE A 316 -0.91 15.09 1.46
CA ILE A 316 0.50 15.40 1.65
C ILE A 316 0.71 16.93 1.78
N PRO A 317 1.41 17.40 2.82
CA PRO A 317 1.87 18.78 2.87
C PRO A 317 2.94 19.01 1.78
N VAL A 318 2.82 20.11 1.04
CA VAL A 318 3.79 20.55 0.03
C VAL A 318 3.98 22.05 0.15
N SER A 319 5.19 22.46 0.54
CA SER A 319 5.48 23.83 1.02
C SER A 319 4.49 24.23 2.12
N SER A 320 3.71 25.29 1.93
CA SER A 320 2.65 25.75 2.84
C SER A 320 1.24 25.30 2.43
N ASN A 321 1.15 24.40 1.44
CA ASN A 321 -0.12 23.87 0.93
C ASN A 321 -0.37 22.46 1.44
N GLU A 322 -1.63 22.06 1.42
CA GLU A 322 -2.05 20.67 1.56
C GLU A 322 -2.49 20.14 0.19
N VAL A 323 -1.85 19.08 -0.31
CA VAL A 323 -2.22 18.48 -1.60
C VAL A 323 -2.96 17.16 -1.34
N LEU A 324 -4.20 17.09 -1.82
CA LEU A 324 -5.10 15.94 -1.71
C LEU A 324 -5.19 15.23 -3.05
N LEU A 325 -4.55 14.08 -3.21
CA LEU A 325 -4.78 13.22 -4.37
C LEU A 325 -6.03 12.39 -4.10
N VAL A 326 -7.08 12.62 -4.89
CA VAL A 326 -8.40 12.01 -4.67
C VAL A 326 -8.70 11.02 -5.79
N ASP A 327 -8.79 9.74 -5.46
CA ASP A 327 -9.15 8.69 -6.40
C ASP A 327 -10.61 8.86 -6.82
N ARG A 328 -10.83 9.13 -8.11
CA ARG A 328 -12.14 9.46 -8.69
C ARG A 328 -13.16 8.32 -8.58
N ARG A 329 -12.73 7.09 -8.30
CA ARG A 329 -13.63 5.93 -8.07
C ARG A 329 -13.86 5.70 -6.57
N ARG A 330 -12.79 5.68 -5.77
CA ARG A 330 -12.85 5.29 -4.35
C ARG A 330 -13.30 6.40 -3.43
N ALA A 331 -12.95 7.65 -3.76
CA ALA A 331 -13.28 8.84 -3.00
C ALA A 331 -14.20 9.78 -3.81
N ALA A 332 -15.03 9.19 -4.68
CA ALA A 332 -15.95 9.92 -5.56
C ALA A 332 -16.87 10.90 -4.81
N ALA A 333 -17.25 10.57 -3.57
CA ALA A 333 -18.11 11.42 -2.73
C ALA A 333 -17.45 12.73 -2.29
N LEU A 334 -16.12 12.84 -2.36
CA LEU A 334 -15.38 14.08 -2.11
C LEU A 334 -15.24 14.96 -3.35
N LEU A 335 -15.77 14.51 -4.50
CA LEU A 335 -15.63 15.19 -5.77
C LEU A 335 -17.01 15.58 -6.31
N PRO A 336 -17.07 16.69 -7.07
CA PRO A 336 -18.22 16.98 -7.93
C PRO A 336 -18.51 15.82 -8.88
N ALA A 337 -19.78 15.66 -9.24
CA ALA A 337 -20.24 14.58 -10.11
C ALA A 337 -19.48 14.52 -11.46
N GLN A 338 -19.09 15.66 -12.02
CA GLN A 338 -18.31 15.73 -13.27
C GLN A 338 -16.86 15.23 -13.14
N LEU A 339 -16.31 15.24 -11.93
CA LEU A 339 -14.96 14.75 -11.63
C LEU A 339 -14.98 13.31 -11.09
N ALA A 340 -16.10 12.86 -10.53
CA ALA A 340 -16.27 11.49 -10.08
C ALA A 340 -16.34 10.49 -11.25
N VAL A 341 -15.94 9.24 -10.98
CA VAL A 341 -16.16 8.09 -11.86
C VAL A 341 -17.01 7.10 -11.09
N ALA A 342 -18.24 6.87 -11.55
CA ALA A 342 -19.19 5.99 -10.88
C ALA A 342 -19.27 4.60 -11.55
N PRO A 343 -19.66 3.56 -10.81
CA PRO A 343 -20.11 2.32 -11.40
C PRO A 343 -21.26 2.59 -12.39
N ASN A 344 -21.27 1.87 -13.51
CA ASN A 344 -22.36 1.99 -14.48
C ASN A 344 -23.69 1.58 -13.81
N PRO A 345 -24.77 2.37 -13.95
CA PRO A 345 -26.06 2.04 -13.34
C PRO A 345 -26.67 0.71 -13.80
N THR A 346 -26.28 0.23 -14.99
CA THR A 346 -26.72 -1.08 -15.52
C THR A 346 -25.76 -2.23 -15.17
N GLY A 347 -24.73 -1.94 -14.36
CA GLY A 347 -23.71 -2.89 -13.96
C GLY A 347 -24.27 -4.04 -13.14
N VAL A 348 -23.98 -5.26 -13.58
CA VAL A 348 -24.33 -6.50 -12.88
C VAL A 348 -23.10 -7.37 -12.68
N LEU A 349 -23.00 -7.99 -11.51
CA LEU A 349 -21.92 -8.92 -11.20
C LEU A 349 -22.26 -10.31 -11.77
N VAL A 350 -21.39 -10.83 -12.63
CA VAL A 350 -21.52 -12.15 -13.24
C VAL A 350 -20.31 -13.00 -12.87
N LYS A 351 -20.55 -14.20 -12.37
CA LYS A 351 -19.51 -15.20 -12.16
C LYS A 351 -19.25 -15.92 -13.47
N ALA A 352 -18.06 -15.77 -14.03
CA ALA A 352 -17.68 -16.52 -15.21
C ALA A 352 -17.47 -18.00 -14.87
N GLU A 353 -17.74 -18.87 -15.84
CA GLU A 353 -17.26 -20.25 -15.79
C GLU A 353 -15.73 -20.28 -15.79
N LYS A 354 -15.17 -21.40 -15.34
CA LYS A 354 -13.73 -21.57 -15.20
C LYS A 354 -13.01 -21.41 -16.53
N GLY A 355 -12.00 -20.54 -16.58
CA GLY A 355 -11.24 -20.26 -17.80
C GLY A 355 -11.93 -19.37 -18.81
N ILE A 356 -13.13 -18.87 -18.53
CA ILE A 356 -13.88 -17.99 -19.43
C ILE A 356 -13.56 -16.51 -19.11
N PRO A 357 -13.17 -15.69 -20.12
CA PRO A 357 -12.96 -14.26 -19.95
C PRO A 357 -14.27 -13.51 -19.71
N CYS A 358 -14.18 -12.31 -19.15
CA CYS A 358 -15.36 -11.50 -18.87
C CYS A 358 -16.07 -11.01 -20.13
N SER A 359 -15.36 -10.80 -21.24
CA SER A 359 -16.02 -10.49 -22.52
C SER A 359 -17.01 -11.57 -22.95
N ALA A 360 -16.61 -12.85 -22.86
CA ALA A 360 -17.48 -13.98 -23.16
C ALA A 360 -18.58 -14.18 -22.10
N ALA A 361 -18.25 -14.06 -20.81
CA ALA A 361 -19.24 -14.21 -19.73
C ALA A 361 -20.35 -13.15 -19.82
N CYS A 362 -20.01 -11.89 -20.11
CA CYS A 362 -20.99 -10.82 -20.24
C CYS A 362 -21.86 -10.95 -21.50
N ALA A 363 -21.27 -11.38 -22.63
CA ALA A 363 -22.03 -11.65 -23.84
C ALA A 363 -23.05 -12.78 -23.66
N SER A 364 -22.72 -13.79 -22.84
CA SER A 364 -23.60 -14.92 -22.52
C SER A 364 -24.65 -14.61 -21.44
N TYR A 365 -24.44 -13.58 -20.61
CA TYR A 365 -25.36 -13.21 -19.54
C TYR A 365 -26.73 -12.80 -20.10
N GLN A 366 -26.75 -11.85 -21.03
CA GLN A 366 -27.95 -11.39 -21.71
C GLN A 366 -27.57 -10.62 -22.98
N ARG A 367 -28.41 -10.72 -24.03
CA ARG A 367 -28.22 -9.97 -25.27
C ARG A 367 -28.12 -8.46 -24.98
N GLY A 368 -27.08 -7.82 -25.52
CA GLY A 368 -26.80 -6.40 -25.36
C GLY A 368 -25.99 -6.05 -24.10
N TYR A 369 -25.47 -7.05 -23.37
CA TYR A 369 -24.47 -6.85 -22.33
C TYR A 369 -23.07 -7.15 -22.85
N GLY A 370 -22.12 -6.32 -22.42
CA GLY A 370 -20.71 -6.46 -22.70
C GLY A 370 -19.86 -6.22 -21.45
N CYS A 371 -18.55 -6.38 -21.61
CA CYS A 371 -17.57 -6.08 -20.58
C CYS A 371 -16.85 -4.76 -20.91
N ASN A 372 -16.53 -3.97 -19.88
CA ASN A 372 -15.77 -2.75 -20.02
C ASN A 372 -14.58 -2.73 -19.04
N ASP A 373 -13.36 -2.60 -19.55
CA ASP A 373 -12.13 -2.66 -18.74
C ASP A 373 -12.09 -1.60 -17.62
N VAL A 374 -12.64 -0.40 -17.86
CA VAL A 374 -12.69 0.69 -16.87
C VAL A 374 -13.64 0.35 -15.72
N GLN A 375 -14.75 -0.32 -16.03
CA GLN A 375 -15.76 -0.76 -15.05
C GLN A 375 -15.28 -1.98 -14.24
N MET A 376 -14.42 -2.82 -14.83
CA MET A 376 -13.84 -3.96 -14.14
C MET A 376 -13.01 -3.56 -12.91
N GLU A 377 -12.45 -2.34 -12.86
CA GLU A 377 -11.69 -1.86 -11.70
C GLU A 377 -12.56 -1.75 -10.43
N PHE A 378 -13.88 -1.53 -10.55
CA PHE A 378 -14.80 -1.50 -9.40
C PHE A 378 -14.97 -2.85 -8.72
N VAL A 379 -14.70 -3.95 -9.44
CA VAL A 379 -14.78 -5.31 -8.89
C VAL A 379 -13.42 -5.88 -8.50
N ASN A 380 -12.33 -5.16 -8.81
CA ASN A 380 -10.98 -5.48 -8.33
C ASN A 380 -10.83 -5.13 -6.83
N ASP A 381 -11.65 -5.77 -6.02
CA ASP A 381 -11.78 -5.55 -4.59
C ASP A 381 -12.08 -6.86 -3.86
N CYS A 382 -11.38 -7.08 -2.74
CA CYS A 382 -11.49 -8.32 -1.99
C CYS A 382 -12.88 -8.54 -1.39
N ASN A 383 -13.55 -7.47 -0.94
CA ASN A 383 -14.89 -7.59 -0.36
C ASN A 383 -15.91 -7.93 -1.44
N LYS A 384 -15.79 -7.34 -2.64
CA LYS A 384 -16.59 -7.73 -3.80
C LYS A 384 -16.39 -9.18 -4.22
N MET A 385 -15.15 -9.67 -4.12
CA MET A 385 -14.88 -11.08 -4.36
C MET A 385 -15.53 -11.99 -3.31
N LYS A 386 -15.46 -11.64 -2.02
CA LYS A 386 -16.09 -12.40 -0.92
C LYS A 386 -17.63 -12.39 -0.96
N GLU A 387 -18.23 -11.34 -1.53
CA GLU A 387 -19.68 -11.30 -1.80
C GLU A 387 -20.09 -12.37 -2.85
N ALA A 388 -19.20 -12.70 -3.79
CA ALA A 388 -19.50 -13.58 -4.93
C ALA A 388 -18.98 -15.03 -4.77
N PHE A 389 -17.84 -15.20 -4.10
CA PHE A 389 -17.09 -16.45 -3.98
C PHE A 389 -16.73 -16.76 -2.51
N PRO A 390 -16.45 -18.03 -2.17
CA PRO A 390 -16.13 -18.42 -0.79
C PRO A 390 -14.87 -17.72 -0.23
N CYS A 391 -13.81 -17.61 -1.03
CA CYS A 391 -12.53 -16.99 -0.64
C CYS A 391 -12.02 -17.47 0.74
N GLU A 392 -12.14 -18.76 1.05
CA GLU A 392 -11.91 -19.35 2.36
C GLU A 392 -10.49 -19.13 2.90
N ARG A 393 -9.51 -18.99 2.01
CA ARG A 393 -8.11 -18.67 2.33
C ARG A 393 -7.78 -17.19 2.16
N GLY A 394 -8.80 -16.35 2.05
CA GLY A 394 -8.70 -14.90 1.95
C GLY A 394 -8.37 -14.40 0.54
N CYS A 395 -7.79 -13.20 0.48
CA CYS A 395 -7.42 -12.56 -0.77
C CYS A 395 -5.91 -12.42 -0.92
N TRP A 396 -5.42 -12.42 -2.16
CA TRP A 396 -4.01 -12.35 -2.49
C TRP A 396 -3.73 -11.39 -3.66
N ASN A 397 -2.51 -10.85 -3.73
CA ASN A 397 -2.10 -9.96 -4.81
C ASN A 397 -1.61 -10.77 -6.01
N GLU A 398 -2.22 -10.55 -7.17
CA GLU A 398 -1.81 -11.14 -8.44
C GLU A 398 -1.31 -10.05 -9.40
N VAL A 399 -0.36 -10.37 -10.27
CA VAL A 399 0.25 -9.43 -11.22
C VAL A 399 -0.25 -9.63 -12.66
N GLY A 400 -1.03 -10.67 -12.89
CA GLY A 400 -1.74 -10.92 -14.15
C GLY A 400 -2.92 -9.96 -14.39
N ASN A 401 -3.35 -9.85 -15.65
CA ASN A 401 -4.55 -9.08 -16.04
C ASN A 401 -5.86 -9.92 -15.95
N ASP A 402 -5.74 -11.22 -15.71
CA ASP A 402 -6.80 -12.21 -15.50
C ASP A 402 -7.45 -12.14 -14.09
N ILE A 403 -7.46 -10.95 -13.50
CA ILE A 403 -8.09 -10.58 -12.23
C ILE A 403 -9.35 -9.68 -12.41
N PRO A 404 -10.24 -9.57 -11.42
CA PRO A 404 -10.26 -10.34 -10.19
C PRO A 404 -10.77 -11.77 -10.46
N ALA A 405 -10.23 -12.74 -9.73
CA ALA A 405 -10.54 -14.14 -9.97
C ALA A 405 -10.50 -15.00 -8.70
N TYR A 406 -11.34 -16.01 -8.63
CA TYR A 406 -11.34 -17.03 -7.58
C TYR A 406 -10.65 -18.30 -8.06
N VAL A 407 -9.88 -18.94 -7.19
CA VAL A 407 -9.23 -20.23 -7.46
C VAL A 407 -9.90 -21.28 -6.60
N GLU A 408 -10.69 -22.16 -7.20
CA GLU A 408 -11.45 -23.18 -6.46
C GLU A 408 -10.55 -24.25 -5.82
N SER A 409 -9.55 -24.73 -6.55
CA SER A 409 -8.67 -25.82 -6.09
C SER A 409 -7.26 -25.66 -6.63
N GLY A 410 -6.30 -26.21 -5.89
CA GLY A 410 -4.87 -26.18 -6.23
C GLY A 410 -4.00 -25.94 -5.00
N GLU A 411 -2.79 -26.52 -5.01
CA GLU A 411 -1.86 -26.45 -3.88
C GLU A 411 -1.45 -25.01 -3.53
N GLN A 412 -1.33 -24.16 -4.56
CA GLN A 412 -0.91 -22.78 -4.38
C GLN A 412 -2.10 -21.90 -3.93
N TYR A 413 -2.92 -21.46 -4.88
CA TYR A 413 -3.99 -20.49 -4.62
C TYR A 413 -5.37 -21.10 -4.32
N GLY A 414 -5.53 -22.42 -4.24
CA GLY A 414 -6.84 -23.04 -3.99
C GLY A 414 -7.52 -22.43 -2.76
N GLY A 415 -8.77 -22.00 -2.93
CA GLY A 415 -9.57 -21.28 -1.93
C GLY A 415 -9.28 -19.79 -1.78
N MET A 416 -8.45 -19.18 -2.63
CA MET A 416 -8.11 -17.76 -2.56
C MET A 416 -8.82 -16.94 -3.65
N CYS A 417 -9.08 -15.68 -3.32
CA CYS A 417 -9.50 -14.65 -4.26
C CYS A 417 -8.35 -13.73 -4.64
N LEU A 418 -8.09 -13.63 -5.94
CA LEU A 418 -6.98 -12.86 -6.51
C LEU A 418 -7.49 -11.48 -6.92
N VAL A 419 -6.85 -10.45 -6.39
CA VAL A 419 -7.05 -9.03 -6.71
C VAL A 419 -5.69 -8.40 -6.96
N SER A 420 -5.62 -7.13 -7.40
CA SER A 420 -4.32 -6.50 -7.60
C SER A 420 -4.28 -5.01 -7.31
N THR A 421 -3.14 -4.59 -6.78
CA THR A 421 -2.69 -3.20 -6.80
C THR A 421 -1.67 -2.91 -7.90
N ASP A 422 -1.11 -3.95 -8.52
CA ASP A 422 0.05 -3.88 -9.42
C ASP A 422 -0.33 -4.07 -10.91
N SER A 423 -1.50 -4.65 -11.18
CA SER A 423 -2.06 -4.85 -12.52
C SER A 423 -3.51 -4.37 -12.60
N PHE A 424 -4.06 -4.34 -13.81
CA PHE A 424 -5.43 -3.91 -14.08
C PHE A 424 -6.27 -5.06 -14.63
N PRO A 425 -7.55 -5.16 -14.26
CA PRO A 425 -8.42 -6.19 -14.81
C PRO A 425 -8.72 -5.90 -16.29
N LEU A 426 -8.48 -6.88 -17.16
CA LEU A 426 -8.86 -6.78 -18.58
C LEU A 426 -9.97 -7.78 -18.89
N CYS A 427 -10.92 -7.38 -19.73
CA CYS A 427 -12.10 -8.18 -20.09
C CYS A 427 -11.75 -9.47 -20.80
N ASP A 428 -10.76 -9.44 -21.71
CA ASP A 428 -10.37 -10.60 -22.53
C ASP A 428 -9.30 -11.50 -21.89
N SER A 429 -8.78 -11.11 -20.72
CA SER A 429 -7.79 -11.92 -20.01
C SER A 429 -8.49 -13.02 -19.20
N ALA A 430 -7.99 -14.25 -19.33
CA ALA A 430 -8.52 -15.40 -18.63
C ALA A 430 -7.41 -16.40 -18.28
N ASN A 431 -7.70 -17.21 -17.28
CA ASN A 431 -6.82 -18.29 -16.84
C ASN A 431 -7.63 -19.55 -16.59
N LYS A 432 -7.19 -20.66 -17.19
CA LYS A 432 -7.89 -21.96 -17.16
C LYS A 432 -8.08 -22.50 -15.74
N GLY A 433 -7.29 -22.03 -14.78
CA GLY A 433 -7.36 -22.45 -13.38
C GLY A 433 -8.35 -21.64 -12.54
N THR A 434 -8.91 -20.53 -13.04
CA THR A 434 -9.62 -19.55 -12.21
C THR A 434 -11.01 -19.21 -12.77
N GLN A 435 -11.87 -18.68 -11.91
CA GLN A 435 -13.17 -18.13 -12.26
C GLN A 435 -13.17 -16.63 -12.04
N ARG A 436 -13.61 -15.87 -13.05
CA ARG A 436 -13.64 -14.40 -12.99
C ARG A 436 -14.89 -13.88 -12.29
N LEU A 437 -14.76 -12.81 -11.51
CA LEU A 437 -15.89 -11.92 -11.23
C LEU A 437 -15.93 -10.82 -12.30
N CYS A 438 -17.03 -10.73 -13.03
CA CYS A 438 -17.18 -9.81 -14.15
C CYS A 438 -18.19 -8.72 -13.83
N MET A 439 -17.85 -7.47 -14.14
CA MET A 439 -18.79 -6.36 -14.18
C MET A 439 -19.35 -6.25 -15.59
N CYS A 440 -20.55 -6.80 -15.81
CA CYS A 440 -21.23 -6.75 -17.08
C CYS A 440 -22.14 -5.53 -17.14
N VAL A 441 -22.11 -4.82 -18.25
CA VAL A 441 -22.84 -3.55 -18.45
C VAL A 441 -23.59 -3.60 -19.77
N ARG A 442 -24.72 -2.90 -19.89
CA ARG A 442 -25.40 -2.79 -21.18
C ARG A 442 -24.56 -1.97 -22.14
N GLU A 443 -24.34 -2.48 -23.35
CA GLU A 443 -23.49 -1.87 -24.38
C GLU A 443 -23.98 -0.48 -24.79
N ASP A 444 -25.30 -0.26 -24.78
CA ASP A 444 -25.93 1.03 -25.10
C ASP A 444 -25.88 2.06 -23.95
N SER A 445 -25.34 1.67 -22.79
CA SER A 445 -25.23 2.51 -21.60
C SER A 445 -23.79 2.74 -21.13
N ILE A 446 -22.80 2.24 -21.87
CA ILE A 446 -21.39 2.38 -21.49
C ILE A 446 -21.01 3.86 -21.52
N VAL A 447 -20.69 4.39 -20.34
CA VAL A 447 -20.13 5.74 -20.19
C VAL A 447 -18.64 5.69 -20.52
N ASP A 448 -18.21 6.45 -21.53
CA ASP A 448 -16.81 6.68 -21.80
C ASP A 448 -16.28 7.81 -20.91
N TYR A 449 -15.40 7.44 -19.98
CA TYR A 449 -14.75 8.39 -19.06
C TYR A 449 -13.43 8.95 -19.63
N GLY A 450 -13.06 8.62 -20.87
CA GLY A 450 -11.78 8.98 -21.47
C GLY A 450 -10.58 8.27 -20.83
N ILE A 451 -10.81 7.15 -20.14
CA ILE A 451 -9.79 6.39 -19.41
C ILE A 451 -9.35 5.19 -20.26
N LYS A 452 -8.04 5.04 -20.46
CA LYS A 452 -7.45 3.86 -21.12
C LYS A 452 -6.78 2.96 -20.09
N THR A 453 -7.27 1.72 -19.96
CA THR A 453 -6.69 0.72 -19.05
C THR A 453 -5.31 0.26 -19.56
N PRO A 454 -4.24 0.40 -18.77
CA PRO A 454 -2.92 -0.03 -19.19
C PRO A 454 -2.80 -1.55 -19.24
N VAL A 455 -2.09 -2.06 -20.26
CA VAL A 455 -1.79 -3.50 -20.36
C VAL A 455 -0.44 -3.77 -19.70
N VAL A 456 -0.43 -4.66 -18.71
CA VAL A 456 0.78 -5.15 -18.07
C VAL A 456 1.24 -6.39 -18.83
N LYS A 457 2.29 -6.25 -19.65
CA LYS A 457 2.88 -7.42 -20.31
C LYS A 457 3.68 -8.20 -19.26
N VAL A 458 3.16 -9.34 -18.81
CA VAL A 458 3.94 -10.29 -18.01
C VAL A 458 5.05 -10.84 -18.92
N PRO A 459 6.35 -10.70 -18.56
CA PRO A 459 7.42 -11.28 -19.34
C PRO A 459 7.21 -12.80 -19.46
N LYS A 460 7.21 -13.35 -20.67
CA LYS A 460 7.30 -14.81 -20.84
C LYS A 460 8.60 -15.24 -20.17
N LYS A 461 8.54 -16.17 -19.19
CA LYS A 461 9.71 -16.79 -18.57
C LYS A 461 10.71 -17.23 -19.65
N LYS A 462 11.74 -16.41 -19.89
CA LYS A 462 13.03 -16.83 -20.44
C LYS A 462 14.03 -16.68 -19.31
N GLY A 463 14.85 -17.71 -19.12
CA GLY A 463 15.72 -17.87 -17.95
C GLY A 463 16.53 -16.60 -17.64
N ASN A 464 16.71 -16.37 -16.34
CA ASN A 464 17.64 -15.42 -15.71
C ASN A 464 17.95 -14.15 -16.51
N SER A 465 17.09 -13.14 -16.40
CA SER A 465 17.53 -11.75 -16.25
C SER A 465 16.34 -10.87 -15.83
N THR A 466 16.61 -9.95 -14.91
CA THR A 466 15.71 -8.94 -14.37
C THR A 466 15.36 -7.92 -15.45
N GLU A 467 14.28 -8.15 -16.20
CA GLU A 467 13.68 -7.13 -17.05
C GLU A 467 12.42 -6.53 -16.41
N LYS A 468 12.42 -5.20 -16.25
CA LYS A 468 11.36 -4.42 -15.64
C LYS A 468 10.03 -4.58 -16.38
N LEU A 469 8.94 -4.71 -15.61
CA LEU A 469 7.55 -4.58 -16.07
C LEU A 469 7.42 -3.31 -16.94
N ARG A 470 7.07 -3.49 -18.22
CA ARG A 470 6.74 -2.39 -19.12
C ARG A 470 5.22 -2.29 -19.27
N VAL A 471 4.67 -1.20 -18.74
CA VAL A 471 3.30 -0.78 -19.03
C VAL A 471 3.26 -0.21 -20.45
N VAL A 472 2.46 -0.79 -21.33
CA VAL A 472 2.31 -0.30 -22.71
C VAL A 472 0.88 0.24 -22.88
N SER A 473 0.75 1.52 -23.21
CA SER A 473 -0.54 2.10 -23.62
C SER A 473 -0.92 1.59 -25.01
N ARG A 474 -2.12 1.04 -25.19
CA ARG A 474 -2.68 0.81 -26.54
C ARG A 474 -2.83 2.18 -27.23
N LYS A 475 -2.31 2.30 -28.46
CA LYS A 475 -2.55 3.46 -29.31
C LYS A 475 -4.04 3.57 -29.59
#